data_AF-A0A126T9F5-F1
#
_entry.id   AF-A0A126T9F5-F1
#
_cell.length_a   1.000
_cell.length_b   1.000
_cell.length_c   1.000
_cell.angle_alpha   90.00
_cell.angle_beta   90.00
_cell.angle_gamma   90.00
#
_symmetry.space_group_name_H-M   'P 1'
#
loop_
_entity.id
_entity.type
_entity.pdbx_description
1 polymer ?
#
loop_
_entity_poly.entity_id
_entity_poly.type
_entity_poly.pdbx_seq_one_letter_code
_entity_poly.pdbx_strand_id
1 'polypeptide(L)'
;MPIFIICCLVLSTLTLTQNGFLPLLNIEAVWVSGACLAVLFLLSGCLKLAPSKVWHDGFASTGLWTWYGYWSPQFSDGSPQFSVFPVYFALLSSWMLLGLINKSPQFDWESQEALRYLQKYLSRFDPCLVAALVLVCLALPEHYLSYPIAMTLFIVRSAFQRCLEIIERL
;
A
#
# COMPACT_ATOMS: atom_id res chain seq x y z
N MET A 1 7.87 -3.16 2.15
CA MET A 1 6.98 -3.77 1.15
C MET A 1 7.69 -3.76 -0.20
N PRO A 2 8.70 -4.63 -0.37
CA PRO A 2 9.53 -4.62 -1.59
C PRO A 2 8.73 -4.93 -2.87
N ILE A 3 7.71 -5.78 -2.81
CA ILE A 3 6.93 -6.14 -4.01
C ILE A 3 6.14 -4.93 -4.49
N PHE A 4 5.47 -4.23 -3.57
CA PHE A 4 4.73 -3.01 -3.85
C PHE A 4 5.61 -1.91 -4.45
N ILE A 5 6.85 -1.74 -3.97
CA ILE A 5 7.82 -0.80 -4.55
C ILE A 5 8.07 -1.15 -6.02
N ILE A 6 8.35 -2.43 -6.31
CA ILE A 6 8.57 -2.90 -7.69
C ILE A 6 7.33 -2.65 -8.54
N CYS A 7 6.13 -3.00 -8.05
CA CYS A 7 4.88 -2.74 -8.77
C CYS A 7 4.67 -1.25 -9.06
N CYS A 8 4.97 -0.36 -8.12
CA CYS A 8 4.90 1.09 -8.32
C CYS A 8 5.85 1.57 -9.42
N LEU A 9 7.10 1.08 -9.40
CA LEU A 9 8.10 1.44 -10.41
C LEU A 9 7.73 0.88 -11.79
N VAL A 10 7.26 -0.37 -11.87
CA VAL A 10 6.78 -0.98 -13.12
C VAL A 10 5.58 -0.20 -13.66
N LEU A 11 4.59 0.14 -12.81
CA LEU A 11 3.45 0.91 -13.27
C LEU A 11 3.88 2.29 -13.78
N SER A 12 4.78 2.98 -13.06
CA SER A 12 5.31 4.27 -13.48
C SER A 12 6.06 4.21 -14.81
N THR A 13 6.88 3.18 -15.03
CA THR A 13 7.58 3.02 -16.32
C THR A 13 6.60 2.70 -17.44
N LEU A 14 5.59 1.87 -17.20
CA LEU A 14 4.56 1.58 -18.21
C LEU A 14 3.78 2.85 -18.58
N THR A 15 3.39 3.68 -17.61
CA THR A 15 2.65 4.92 -17.87
C THR A 15 3.49 5.99 -18.56
N LEU A 16 4.75 6.16 -18.16
CA LEU A 16 5.67 7.12 -18.80
C LEU A 16 6.04 6.73 -20.23
N THR A 17 6.15 5.44 -20.52
CA THR A 17 6.48 4.93 -21.87
C THR A 17 5.26 4.71 -22.75
N GLN A 18 4.04 5.00 -22.26
CA GLN A 18 2.77 4.70 -22.94
C GLN A 18 2.73 3.28 -23.52
N ASN A 19 3.15 2.32 -22.70
CA ASN A 19 3.39 0.96 -23.16
C ASN A 19 2.10 0.26 -23.61
N GLY A 20 2.18 -0.55 -24.67
CA GLY A 20 1.07 -1.35 -25.20
C GLY A 20 0.46 -2.38 -24.23
N PHE A 21 1.07 -2.62 -23.06
CA PHE A 21 0.48 -3.44 -21.99
C PHE A 21 -0.55 -2.69 -21.13
N LEU A 22 -0.59 -1.36 -21.14
CA LEU A 22 -1.54 -0.59 -20.31
C LEU A 22 -3.02 -0.93 -20.59
N PRO A 23 -3.47 -1.11 -21.85
CA PRO A 23 -4.85 -1.52 -22.13
C PRO A 23 -5.24 -2.87 -21.51
N LEU A 24 -4.29 -3.78 -21.30
CA LEU A 24 -4.55 -5.07 -20.65
C LEU A 24 -4.95 -4.90 -19.18
N LEU A 25 -4.39 -3.90 -18.50
CA LEU A 25 -4.74 -3.57 -17.11
C LEU A 25 -6.15 -2.96 -16.99
N ASN A 26 -6.64 -2.33 -18.05
CA ASN A 26 -7.98 -1.73 -18.11
C ASN A 26 -9.09 -2.76 -18.38
N ILE A 27 -8.75 -4.01 -18.71
CA ILE A 27 -9.73 -5.08 -18.89
C ILE A 27 -10.44 -5.33 -17.55
N GLU A 28 -11.78 -5.32 -17.59
CA GLU A 28 -12.62 -5.50 -16.40
C GLU A 28 -12.24 -6.74 -15.58
N ALA A 29 -12.13 -7.89 -16.24
CA ALA A 29 -11.72 -9.13 -15.58
C ALA A 29 -10.37 -9.03 -14.85
N VAL A 30 -9.43 -8.24 -15.40
CA VAL A 30 -8.09 -8.09 -14.82
C VAL A 30 -8.15 -7.24 -13.55
N TRP A 31 -8.71 -6.03 -13.61
CA TRP A 31 -8.74 -5.17 -12.42
C TRP A 31 -9.73 -5.69 -11.36
N VAL A 32 -10.83 -6.35 -11.75
CA VAL A 32 -11.73 -7.03 -10.80
C VAL A 32 -11.01 -8.17 -10.08
N SER A 33 -10.20 -8.97 -10.79
CA SER A 33 -9.40 -10.01 -10.15
C SER A 33 -8.39 -9.43 -9.16
N GLY A 34 -7.79 -8.28 -9.49
CA GLY A 34 -6.96 -7.49 -8.58
C GLY A 34 -7.72 -7.06 -7.33
N ALA A 35 -8.95 -6.56 -7.49
CA ALA A 35 -9.79 -6.13 -6.38
C ALA A 35 -10.14 -7.30 -5.45
N CYS A 36 -10.51 -8.44 -6.03
CA CYS A 36 -10.77 -9.67 -5.29
C CYS A 36 -9.53 -10.13 -4.50
N LEU A 37 -8.34 -10.10 -5.12
CA LEU A 37 -7.09 -10.43 -4.43
C LEU A 37 -6.77 -9.44 -3.30
N ALA A 38 -7.02 -8.15 -3.48
CA ALA A 38 -6.85 -7.15 -2.43
C ALA A 38 -7.77 -7.46 -1.23
N VAL A 39 -9.04 -7.76 -1.48
CA VAL A 39 -9.99 -8.20 -0.44
C VAL A 39 -9.52 -9.48 0.25
N LEU A 40 -9.01 -10.47 -0.50
CA LEU A 40 -8.47 -11.70 0.08
C LEU A 40 -7.26 -11.43 0.98
N PHE A 41 -6.33 -10.55 0.58
CA PHE A 41 -5.21 -10.16 1.43
C PHE A 41 -5.68 -9.44 2.69
N LEU A 42 -6.63 -8.52 2.57
CA LEU A 42 -7.25 -7.86 3.73
C LEU A 42 -7.84 -8.88 4.69
N LEU A 43 -8.71 -9.77 4.21
CA LEU A 43 -9.33 -10.82 5.02
C LEU A 43 -8.28 -11.74 5.65
N SER A 44 -7.25 -12.12 4.89
CA SER A 44 -6.15 -12.94 5.41
C SER A 44 -5.39 -12.26 6.55
N GLY A 45 -5.23 -10.93 6.50
CA GLY A 45 -4.63 -10.14 7.56
C GLY A 45 -5.53 -10.06 8.80
N CYS A 46 -6.81 -9.77 8.62
CA CYS A 46 -7.76 -9.61 9.73
C CYS A 46 -8.06 -10.93 10.45
N LEU A 47 -8.11 -12.04 9.70
CA LEU A 47 -8.23 -13.39 10.24
C LEU A 47 -6.89 -13.94 10.74
N LYS A 48 -5.79 -13.17 10.64
CA LYS A 48 -4.42 -13.55 11.04
C LYS A 48 -3.93 -14.84 10.37
N LEU A 49 -4.44 -15.14 9.17
CA LEU A 49 -4.06 -16.30 8.36
C LEU A 49 -2.74 -16.10 7.61
N ALA A 50 -2.33 -14.85 7.41
CA ALA A 50 -1.09 -14.51 6.72
C ALA A 50 -0.19 -13.61 7.58
N PRO A 51 1.15 -13.77 7.50
CA PRO A 51 2.08 -12.85 8.16
C PRO A 51 1.92 -11.41 7.66
N SER A 52 2.10 -10.44 8.54
CA SER A 52 1.95 -9.01 8.21
C SER A 52 2.83 -8.55 7.05
N LYS A 53 4.03 -9.12 6.91
CA LYS A 53 4.87 -8.85 5.74
C LYS A 53 4.17 -9.18 4.42
N VAL A 54 3.45 -10.31 4.38
CA VAL A 54 2.87 -10.86 3.15
C VAL A 54 1.57 -10.14 2.83
N TRP A 55 0.64 -10.05 3.79
CA TRP A 55 -0.67 -9.49 3.47
C TRP A 55 -0.61 -7.98 3.23
N HIS A 56 0.24 -7.22 3.93
CA HIS A 56 0.40 -5.80 3.66
C HIS A 56 0.91 -5.56 2.24
N ASP A 57 1.98 -6.25 1.85
CA ASP A 57 2.64 -6.09 0.55
C ASP A 57 1.72 -6.57 -0.60
N GLY A 58 1.03 -7.70 -0.40
CA GLY A 58 0.04 -8.24 -1.32
C GLY A 58 -1.16 -7.32 -1.49
N PHE A 59 -1.75 -6.83 -0.39
CA PHE A 59 -2.86 -5.88 -0.41
C PHE A 59 -2.51 -4.60 -1.17
N ALA A 60 -1.36 -4.01 -0.86
CA ALA A 60 -0.90 -2.78 -1.50
C ALA A 60 -0.64 -2.96 -3.00
N SER A 61 0.01 -4.06 -3.37
CA SER A 61 0.35 -4.36 -4.77
C SER A 61 -0.91 -4.61 -5.60
N THR A 62 -1.82 -5.45 -5.11
CA THR A 62 -3.09 -5.74 -5.81
C THR A 62 -4.01 -4.52 -5.82
N GLY A 63 -4.03 -3.73 -4.76
CA GLY A 63 -4.73 -2.45 -4.68
C GLY A 63 -4.22 -1.43 -5.70
N LEU A 64 -2.91 -1.37 -5.97
CA LEU A 64 -2.33 -0.49 -6.99
C LEU A 64 -2.78 -0.85 -8.40
N TRP A 65 -2.75 -2.15 -8.74
CA TRP A 65 -3.18 -2.61 -10.06
C TRP A 65 -4.67 -2.40 -10.26
N THR A 66 -5.46 -2.66 -9.22
CA THR A 66 -6.90 -2.38 -9.21
C THR A 66 -7.16 -0.90 -9.41
N TRP A 67 -6.45 -0.04 -8.67
CA TRP A 67 -6.55 1.42 -8.78
C TRP A 67 -6.27 1.90 -10.20
N TYR A 68 -5.19 1.45 -10.82
CA TYR A 68 -4.89 1.84 -12.18
C TYR A 68 -5.98 1.38 -13.16
N GLY A 69 -6.32 0.08 -13.17
CA GLY A 69 -7.27 -0.47 -14.13
C GLY A 69 -8.70 0.03 -13.95
N TYR A 70 -9.13 0.27 -12.71
CA TYR A 70 -10.44 0.82 -12.40
C TYR A 70 -10.52 2.32 -12.71
N TRP A 71 -9.52 3.11 -12.33
CA TRP A 71 -9.59 4.57 -12.49
C TRP A 71 -9.16 5.03 -13.87
N SER A 72 -8.12 4.45 -14.50
CA SER A 72 -7.57 4.97 -15.76
C SER A 72 -8.62 5.21 -16.85
N PRO A 73 -9.63 4.35 -17.07
CA PRO A 73 -10.67 4.59 -18.07
C PRO A 73 -11.64 5.75 -17.75
N GLN A 74 -11.69 6.18 -16.48
CA GLN A 74 -12.61 7.22 -16.00
C GLN A 74 -12.00 8.62 -16.04
N PHE A 75 -10.68 8.72 -16.21
CA PHE A 75 -9.95 9.98 -16.23
C PHE A 75 -9.44 10.28 -17.63
N SER A 76 -9.13 11.55 -17.91
CA SER A 76 -8.55 11.96 -19.19
C SER A 76 -7.19 11.29 -19.42
N ASP A 77 -6.91 10.94 -20.66
CA ASP A 77 -5.61 10.39 -21.07
C ASP A 77 -4.46 11.30 -20.62
N GLY A 78 -3.40 10.69 -20.09
CA GLY A 78 -2.22 11.42 -19.59
C GLY A 78 -2.41 12.11 -18.24
N SER A 79 -3.52 11.84 -17.52
CA SER A 79 -3.75 12.39 -16.17
C SER A 79 -2.56 12.12 -15.24
N PRO A 80 -2.00 13.16 -14.58
CA PRO A 80 -0.70 13.07 -13.91
C PRO A 80 -0.71 12.11 -12.72
N GLN A 81 -1.86 11.90 -12.08
CA GLN A 81 -2.00 10.96 -10.96
C GLN A 81 -1.43 9.56 -11.25
N PHE A 82 -1.58 9.04 -12.48
CA PHE A 82 -1.12 7.69 -12.87
C PHE A 82 0.39 7.59 -13.08
N SER A 83 1.09 8.72 -13.20
CA SER A 83 2.55 8.77 -13.28
C SER A 83 3.19 9.21 -11.96
N VAL A 84 2.52 10.13 -11.23
CA VAL A 84 3.05 10.76 -10.01
C VAL A 84 2.82 9.91 -8.76
N PHE A 85 1.61 9.39 -8.54
CA PHE A 85 1.30 8.66 -7.31
C PHE A 85 2.10 7.35 -7.16
N PRO A 86 2.31 6.54 -8.20
CA PRO A 86 3.17 5.36 -8.09
C PRO A 86 4.60 5.72 -7.66
N VAL A 87 5.19 6.79 -8.21
CA VAL A 87 6.53 7.26 -7.81
C VAL A 87 6.52 7.69 -6.35
N TYR A 88 5.53 8.47 -5.93
CA TYR A 88 5.36 8.89 -4.55
C TYR A 88 5.26 7.68 -3.59
N PHE A 89 4.43 6.69 -3.90
CA PHE A 89 4.29 5.47 -3.09
C PHE A 89 5.57 4.63 -3.05
N ALA A 90 6.30 4.54 -4.16
CA ALA A 90 7.58 3.85 -4.22
C ALA A 90 8.61 4.53 -3.30
N LEU A 91 8.71 5.85 -3.35
CA LEU A 91 9.64 6.62 -2.51
C LEU A 91 9.27 6.49 -1.03
N LEU A 92 8.00 6.70 -0.68
CA LEU A 92 7.52 6.55 0.69
C LEU A 92 7.78 5.14 1.23
N SER A 93 7.43 4.11 0.45
CA SER A 93 7.60 2.71 0.86
C SER A 93 9.08 2.32 0.96
N SER A 94 9.93 2.87 0.08
CA SER A 94 11.38 2.66 0.13
C SER A 94 11.99 3.32 1.36
N TRP A 95 11.57 4.55 1.67
CA TRP A 95 11.98 5.24 2.89
C TRP A 95 11.56 4.46 4.14
N MET A 96 10.30 4.02 4.21
CA MET A 96 9.82 3.20 5.33
C MET A 96 10.56 1.86 5.44
N LEU A 97 10.89 1.22 4.32
CA LEU A 97 11.63 -0.03 4.33
C LEU A 97 13.08 0.15 4.80
N LEU A 98 13.80 1.10 4.20
CA LEU A 98 15.25 1.27 4.41
C LEU A 98 15.55 2.06 5.69
N GLY A 99 14.82 3.15 5.92
CA GLY A 99 15.04 4.06 7.03
C GLY A 99 14.43 3.59 8.35
N LEU A 100 13.32 2.84 8.29
CA LEU A 100 12.59 2.43 9.49
C LEU A 100 12.66 0.92 9.73
N ILE A 101 12.09 0.10 8.83
CA ILE A 101 11.94 -1.36 9.06
C ILE A 101 13.30 -2.06 9.17
N ASN A 102 14.23 -1.81 8.25
CA ASN A 102 15.54 -2.47 8.28
C ASN A 102 16.43 -1.99 9.44
N LYS A 103 16.14 -0.80 9.98
CA LYS A 103 16.88 -0.20 11.10
C LYS A 103 16.23 -0.49 12.45
N SER A 104 15.02 -1.04 12.48
CA SER A 104 14.29 -1.30 13.72
C SER A 104 15.04 -2.17 14.76
N PRO A 105 15.89 -3.15 14.38
CA PRO A 105 16.71 -3.87 15.35
C PRO A 105 17.75 -3.02 16.10
N GLN A 106 18.09 -1.86 15.53
CA GLN A 106 19.11 -0.94 16.05
C GLN A 106 18.50 0.22 16.85
N PHE A 107 17.17 0.23 17.03
CA PHE A 107 16.51 1.27 17.79
C PHE A 107 16.91 1.17 19.27
N ASP A 108 17.26 2.31 19.85
CA ASP A 108 17.50 2.45 21.27
C ASP A 108 16.22 2.23 22.07
N TRP A 109 16.37 1.99 23.37
CA TRP A 109 15.25 1.68 24.27
C TRP A 109 14.14 2.74 24.23
N GLU A 110 14.51 4.03 24.20
CA GLU A 110 13.53 5.13 24.17
C GLU A 110 12.73 5.13 22.86
N SER A 111 13.38 4.91 21.71
CA SER A 111 12.69 4.78 20.43
C SER A 111 11.75 3.56 20.38
N GLN A 112 12.17 2.44 20.96
CA GLN A 112 11.31 1.25 21.06
C GLN A 112 10.08 1.52 21.94
N GLU A 113 10.27 2.18 23.08
CA GLU A 113 9.18 2.49 24.00
C GLU A 113 8.22 3.53 23.41
N ALA A 114 8.73 4.54 22.72
CA ALA A 114 7.91 5.48 21.96
C ALA A 114 7.08 4.77 20.89
N LEU A 115 7.65 3.79 20.18
CA LEU A 115 6.95 3.02 19.17
C LEU A 115 5.87 2.11 19.78
N ARG A 116 6.14 1.47 20.92
CA ARG A 116 5.13 0.72 21.70
C ARG A 116 4.03 1.63 22.20
N TYR A 117 4.36 2.81 22.72
CA TYR A 117 3.39 3.81 23.14
C TYR A 117 2.50 4.24 21.98
N LEU A 118 3.07 4.51 20.81
CA LEU A 118 2.33 4.91 19.62
C LEU A 118 1.39 3.78 19.15
N GLN A 119 1.84 2.52 19.21
CA GLN A 119 0.98 1.38 18.90
C GLN A 119 -0.05 1.06 19.99
N LYS A 120 0.20 1.40 21.26
CA LYS A 120 -0.74 1.08 22.36
C LYS A 120 -1.78 2.17 22.57
N TYR A 121 -1.38 3.44 22.48
CA TYR A 121 -2.20 4.59 22.84
C TYR A 121 -2.70 5.39 21.63
N LEU A 122 -1.91 5.50 20.56
CA LEU A 122 -2.32 6.20 19.33
C LEU A 122 -2.93 5.28 18.27
N SER A 123 -2.83 3.95 18.43
CA SER A 123 -3.44 2.94 17.55
C SER A 123 -4.94 2.73 17.82
N ARG A 124 -5.75 3.78 17.68
CA ARG A 124 -7.18 3.53 17.39
C ARG A 124 -7.39 2.97 15.97
N PHE A 125 -6.38 3.09 15.12
CA PHE A 125 -6.42 2.65 13.72
C PHE A 125 -5.72 1.30 13.56
N ASP A 126 -6.53 0.25 13.64
CA ASP A 126 -6.16 -1.11 13.24
C ASP A 126 -5.71 -1.09 11.75
N PRO A 127 -4.56 -1.67 11.40
CA PRO A 127 -4.12 -1.86 10.02
C PRO A 127 -5.22 -2.39 9.09
N CYS A 128 -6.09 -3.28 9.59
CA CYS A 128 -7.26 -3.77 8.85
C CYS A 128 -8.28 -2.67 8.56
N LEU A 129 -8.56 -1.80 9.53
CA LEU A 129 -9.46 -0.66 9.34
C LEU A 129 -8.90 0.33 8.32
N VAL A 130 -7.58 0.59 8.37
CA VAL A 130 -6.93 1.47 7.39
C VAL A 130 -6.96 0.86 6.00
N ALA A 131 -6.73 -0.46 5.86
CA ALA A 131 -6.85 -1.15 4.58
C ALA A 131 -8.30 -1.15 4.05
N ALA A 132 -9.30 -1.37 4.92
CA ALA A 132 -10.70 -1.23 4.54
C ALA A 132 -11.01 0.20 4.07
N LEU A 133 -10.47 1.23 4.74
CA LEU A 133 -10.57 2.62 4.30
C LEU A 133 -9.95 2.83 2.92
N VAL A 134 -8.79 2.22 2.62
CA VAL A 134 -8.18 2.27 1.28
C VAL A 134 -9.14 1.73 0.22
N LEU A 135 -9.84 0.62 0.48
CA LEU A 135 -10.84 0.06 -0.46
C LEU A 135 -12.05 0.98 -0.64
N VAL A 136 -12.51 1.62 0.43
CA VAL A 136 -13.60 2.62 0.36
C VAL A 136 -13.17 3.82 -0.49
N CYS A 137 -11.98 4.36 -0.25
CA CYS A 137 -11.44 5.46 -1.04
C CYS A 137 -11.19 5.08 -2.50
N LEU A 138 -10.78 3.83 -2.76
CA LEU A 138 -10.61 3.29 -4.11
C LEU A 138 -11.94 3.25 -4.88
N ALA A 139 -13.06 3.00 -4.21
CA ALA A 139 -14.40 3.00 -4.79
C ALA A 139 -14.97 4.41 -5.02
N LEU A 140 -14.23 5.48 -4.70
CA LEU A 140 -14.67 6.88 -4.83
C LEU A 140 -13.75 7.69 -5.75
N PRO A 141 -13.80 7.49 -7.09
CA PRO A 141 -12.97 8.23 -8.05
C PRO A 141 -13.14 9.76 -7.98
N GLU A 142 -14.36 10.23 -7.69
CA GLU A 142 -14.69 11.66 -7.52
C GLU A 142 -13.86 12.34 -6.42
N HIS A 143 -13.44 11.57 -5.42
CA HIS A 143 -12.56 12.01 -4.35
C HIS A 143 -11.15 11.46 -4.57
N TYR A 144 -10.57 11.73 -5.75
CA TYR A 144 -9.33 11.09 -6.21
C TYR A 144 -8.13 11.22 -5.23
N LEU A 145 -8.08 12.28 -4.41
CA LEU A 145 -7.04 12.47 -3.38
C LEU A 145 -7.24 11.59 -2.13
N SER A 146 -8.45 11.07 -1.90
CA SER A 146 -8.74 10.22 -0.74
C SER A 146 -7.94 8.91 -0.78
N TYR A 147 -7.82 8.30 -1.97
CA TYR A 147 -7.06 7.08 -2.16
C TYR A 147 -5.57 7.21 -1.79
N PRO A 148 -4.78 8.16 -2.35
CA PRO A 148 -3.38 8.29 -1.98
C PRO A 148 -3.18 8.67 -0.51
N ILE A 149 -4.10 9.44 0.09
CA ILE A 149 -4.04 9.75 1.53
C ILE A 149 -4.24 8.47 2.36
N ALA A 150 -5.28 7.68 2.07
CA ALA A 150 -5.54 6.43 2.76
C ALA A 150 -4.37 5.44 2.57
N MET A 151 -3.81 5.38 1.36
CA MET A 151 -2.69 4.51 1.04
C MET A 151 -1.40 4.91 1.78
N THR A 152 -1.13 6.21 1.92
CA THR A 152 -0.04 6.73 2.75
C THR A 152 -0.19 6.30 4.21
N LEU A 153 -1.39 6.48 4.78
CA LEU A 153 -1.67 6.03 6.14
C LEU A 153 -1.45 4.53 6.29
N PHE A 154 -1.87 3.74 5.31
CA PHE A 154 -1.66 2.30 5.29
C PHE A 154 -0.17 1.92 5.25
N ILE A 155 0.63 2.55 4.37
CA ILE A 155 2.07 2.31 4.25
C ILE A 155 2.79 2.64 5.56
N VAL A 156 2.52 3.81 6.15
CA VAL A 156 3.13 4.21 7.42
C VAL A 156 2.71 3.26 8.56
N ARG A 157 1.41 2.94 8.65
CA ARG A 157 0.89 2.07 9.71
C ARG A 157 1.47 0.66 9.62
N SER A 158 1.52 0.09 8.43
CA SER A 158 2.10 -1.22 8.17
C SER A 158 3.60 -1.24 8.49
N ALA A 159 4.34 -0.16 8.21
CA ALA A 159 5.74 -0.04 8.57
C ALA A 159 5.94 -0.05 10.09
N PHE A 160 5.17 0.72 10.86
CA PHE A 160 5.24 0.70 12.32
C PHE A 160 4.94 -0.67 12.92
N GLN A 161 3.88 -1.34 12.43
CA GLN A 161 3.57 -2.69 12.88
C GLN A 161 4.73 -3.66 12.58
N ARG A 162 5.33 -3.57 11.39
CA ARG A 162 6.47 -4.43 11.01
C ARG A 162 7.70 -4.18 11.88
N CYS A 163 7.96 -2.94 12.27
CA CYS A 163 9.07 -2.61 13.18
C CYS A 163 8.86 -3.27 14.55
N LEU A 164 7.65 -3.17 15.10
CA LEU A 164 7.33 -3.77 16.40
C LEU A 164 7.39 -5.29 16.37
N GLU A 165 6.87 -5.92 15.33
CA GLU A 165 6.99 -7.37 15.14
C GLU A 165 8.45 -7.85 15.06
N ILE A 166 9.37 -7.01 14.60
CA ILE A 166 10.81 -7.33 14.57
C ILE A 166 11.40 -7.14 15.96
N ILE A 167 11.11 -6.03 16.63
CA ILE A 167 11.61 -5.71 17.97
C ILE A 167 11.15 -6.74 19.00
N GLU A 168 9.89 -7.19 18.96
CA GLU A 168 9.33 -8.18 19.89
C GLU A 168 9.87 -9.61 19.68
N ARG A 169 10.55 -9.87 18.56
CA ARG A 169 11.16 -11.17 18.25
C ARG A 169 12.64 -11.25 18.60
N LEU A 170 13.27 -10.13 18.94
CA LEU A 170 14.67 -10.03 19.37
C LEU A 170 14.77 -10.27 20.87
#